data_AF-A0AA39HKU4-F1
#
_entry.id   AF-A0AA39HKU4-F1
#
_cell.length_a   1.000
_cell.length_b   1.000
_cell.length_c   1.000
_cell.angle_alpha   90.00
_cell.angle_beta   90.00
_cell.angle_gamma   90.00
#
_symmetry.space_group_name_H-M   'P 1'
#
loop_
_entity.id
_entity.type
_entity.pdbx_description
1 polymer ?
#
loop_
_entity_poly.entity_id
_entity_poly.type
_entity_poly.pdbx_seq_one_letter_code
_entity_poly.pdbx_strand_id
1 'polypeptide(L)'
;MSSAAIPDSAISEKTISEDRADVTRSLFSEELSDLSDSEELPRQSKSKTVFTTWFKRIRPLIRSKQVRYLSIVNLILGFLNFVLILLLLGVGIYATYAKIQMIIVGNEDKPCVYEWEPWSPCSSECYDGKSREKPFKTRKVDKNTIVRPRGNNRACPSDLHSREDRVECNTYRCPMSLSSFAFSKECFFISPAVGASGGCYHIRKIPATQLVLIDTTDLNKTCDPALCEEMERNNAVFELTPLSVNAI
;
A
#
# COMPACT_ATOMS: atom_id res chain seq x y z
N MET A 1 -55.25 -21.16 16.36
CA MET A 1 -55.22 -21.23 17.84
C MET A 1 -54.04 -20.39 18.30
N SER A 2 -54.22 -19.53 19.30
CA SER A 2 -53.23 -18.55 19.83
C SER A 2 -52.80 -17.46 18.81
N SER A 3 -52.61 -16.16 19.11
CA SER A 3 -52.09 -15.44 20.32
C SER A 3 -50.58 -15.65 20.51
N ALA A 4 -49.71 -14.66 20.79
CA ALA A 4 -49.69 -13.18 20.73
C ALA A 4 -48.16 -12.78 20.73
N ALA A 5 -47.57 -11.61 21.02
CA ALA A 5 -47.83 -10.16 21.25
C ALA A 5 -46.41 -9.52 21.38
N ILE A 6 -46.10 -8.21 21.27
CA ILE A 6 -46.73 -6.96 20.78
C ILE A 6 -45.55 -6.00 20.42
N PRO A 7 -45.68 -5.05 19.46
CA PRO A 7 -44.59 -4.12 19.12
C PRO A 7 -44.73 -2.75 19.78
N ASP A 8 -43.72 -2.31 20.54
CA ASP A 8 -43.63 -0.96 21.11
C ASP A 8 -42.46 -0.16 20.51
N SER A 9 -42.80 0.90 19.76
CA SER A 9 -41.85 1.93 19.31
C SER A 9 -42.54 3.29 19.30
N ALA A 10 -42.57 3.95 20.47
CA ALA A 10 -43.38 5.15 20.70
C ALA A 10 -42.53 6.39 21.03
N ILE A 11 -42.24 7.21 20.02
CA ILE A 11 -41.91 8.63 20.19
C ILE A 11 -42.59 9.40 19.05
N SER A 12 -43.56 10.27 19.38
CA SER A 12 -44.02 11.31 18.47
C SER A 12 -44.52 12.54 19.24
N GLU A 13 -44.22 13.71 18.69
CA GLU A 13 -44.87 15.02 18.79
C GLU A 13 -45.55 15.54 20.09
N LYS A 14 -45.13 16.76 20.48
CA LYS A 14 -45.94 18.01 20.51
C LYS A 14 -47.20 18.00 21.42
N THR A 15 -47.50 19.01 22.23
CA THR A 15 -47.71 20.43 21.84
C THR A 15 -47.81 21.34 23.09
N ILE A 16 -47.71 22.66 22.91
CA ILE A 16 -47.92 23.68 23.96
C ILE A 16 -49.37 24.22 23.89
N SER A 17 -50.03 24.43 25.03
CA SER A 17 -51.21 25.30 25.16
C SER A 17 -51.46 25.74 26.60
N GLU A 18 -51.68 27.04 26.80
CA GLU A 18 -52.31 27.60 28.01
C GLU A 18 -53.85 27.50 27.89
N ASP A 19 -54.60 27.35 28.99
CA ASP A 19 -55.49 28.44 29.49
C ASP A 19 -56.09 28.17 30.89
N ARG A 20 -56.74 29.23 31.40
CA ARG A 20 -57.28 29.65 32.71
C ARG A 20 -58.56 28.99 33.27
N ALA A 21 -58.60 28.77 34.60
CA ALA A 21 -59.68 29.08 35.58
C ALA A 21 -59.39 28.33 36.92
N ASP A 22 -59.14 28.93 38.10
CA ASP A 22 -59.84 29.93 38.94
C ASP A 22 -60.86 29.33 39.95
N VAL A 23 -61.06 30.05 41.06
CA VAL A 23 -61.98 29.82 42.20
C VAL A 23 -61.57 28.78 43.26
N THR A 24 -60.87 29.26 44.28
CA THR A 24 -61.47 29.39 45.63
C THR A 24 -60.87 30.62 46.32
N ARG A 25 -61.73 31.51 46.84
CA ARG A 25 -61.35 32.88 47.26
C ARG A 25 -62.01 33.27 48.59
N SER A 26 -61.18 33.55 49.61
CA SER A 26 -61.45 34.40 50.77
C SER A 26 -60.08 34.69 51.41
N LEU A 27 -59.58 35.93 51.50
CA LEU A 27 -60.00 37.04 52.36
C LEU A 27 -60.07 36.61 53.85
N PHE A 28 -59.44 37.33 54.80
CA PHE A 28 -58.92 38.71 54.82
C PHE A 28 -57.42 38.72 55.24
N SER A 29 -56.62 39.78 55.07
CA SER A 29 -57.00 41.20 55.00
C SER A 29 -56.06 42.05 54.13
N GLU A 30 -56.64 42.98 53.37
CA GLU A 30 -56.02 44.27 53.02
C GLU A 30 -55.67 45.08 54.31
N GLU A 31 -54.91 46.19 54.33
CA GLU A 31 -54.59 47.13 53.25
C GLU A 31 -53.28 47.93 53.47
N LEU A 32 -52.94 48.71 52.44
CA LEU A 32 -51.81 49.62 52.20
C LEU A 32 -51.57 50.72 53.27
N SER A 33 -50.32 51.23 53.34
CA SER A 33 -50.00 52.59 52.88
C SER A 33 -48.49 52.91 52.97
N ASP A 34 -48.00 53.72 52.02
CA ASP A 34 -46.75 54.47 52.14
C ASP A 34 -46.80 55.50 53.29
N LEU A 35 -45.62 55.88 53.81
CA LEU A 35 -45.32 57.23 54.31
C LEU A 35 -43.81 57.51 54.23
N SER A 36 -43.45 58.79 54.15
CA SER A 36 -42.20 59.28 53.53
C SER A 36 -41.04 59.61 54.49
N ASP A 37 -39.84 59.67 53.91
CA ASP A 37 -38.67 60.49 54.25
C ASP A 37 -38.33 60.81 55.72
N SER A 38 -37.16 60.30 56.14
CA SER A 38 -36.23 61.01 57.03
C SER A 38 -34.81 60.52 56.77
N GLU A 39 -33.84 61.43 56.73
CA GLU A 39 -32.43 61.10 56.49
C GLU A 39 -31.77 60.41 57.70
N GLU A 40 -30.89 59.43 57.48
CA GLU A 40 -29.48 59.51 57.91
C GLU A 40 -28.61 58.30 57.47
N LEU A 41 -27.46 58.65 56.89
CA LEU A 41 -26.29 57.91 56.37
C LEU A 41 -26.00 56.42 56.75
N PRO A 42 -25.27 55.68 55.88
CA PRO A 42 -25.29 54.22 55.84
C PRO A 42 -24.47 53.51 56.93
N ARG A 43 -25.14 52.68 57.73
CA ARG A 43 -24.47 51.61 58.49
C ARG A 43 -23.93 50.53 57.54
N GLN A 44 -22.63 50.55 57.26
CA GLN A 44 -21.95 49.46 56.55
C GLN A 44 -22.14 48.12 57.30
N SER A 45 -23.08 47.30 56.84
CA SER A 45 -23.23 45.91 57.27
C SER A 45 -22.05 45.08 56.76
N LYS A 46 -20.94 45.10 57.50
CA LYS A 46 -19.77 44.27 57.21
C LYS A 46 -20.14 42.81 57.42
N SER A 47 -20.52 42.14 56.33
CA SER A 47 -20.74 40.70 56.27
C SER A 47 -19.48 39.97 56.74
N LYS A 48 -19.49 39.55 58.01
CA LYS A 48 -18.39 38.80 58.63
C LYS A 48 -18.50 37.36 58.19
N THR A 49 -17.84 37.05 57.07
CA THR A 49 -17.74 35.70 56.50
C THR A 49 -17.44 34.66 57.58
N VAL A 50 -18.09 33.49 57.47
CA VAL A 50 -18.01 32.38 58.45
C VAL A 50 -16.57 31.92 58.71
N PHE A 51 -15.68 32.08 57.73
CA PHE A 51 -14.23 31.91 57.90
C PHE A 51 -13.65 32.72 59.07
N THR A 52 -14.13 33.93 59.34
CA THR A 52 -13.59 34.80 60.41
C THR A 52 -13.90 34.29 61.83
N THR A 53 -15.04 33.61 62.03
CA THR A 53 -15.39 32.97 63.32
C THR A 53 -14.70 31.62 63.45
N TRP A 54 -14.60 30.85 62.35
CA TRP A 54 -13.85 29.60 62.28
C TRP A 54 -12.36 29.78 62.61
N PHE A 55 -11.69 30.75 61.98
CA PHE A 55 -10.27 31.08 62.26
C PHE A 55 -10.05 31.48 63.73
N LYS A 56 -10.96 32.25 64.34
CA LYS A 56 -10.88 32.60 65.77
C LYS A 56 -10.94 31.36 66.68
N ARG A 57 -11.75 30.36 66.31
CA ARG A 57 -11.94 29.12 67.10
C ARG A 57 -10.74 28.16 67.00
N ILE A 58 -9.99 28.19 65.89
CA ILE A 58 -8.80 27.35 65.67
C ILE A 58 -7.50 28.01 66.18
N ARG A 59 -7.45 29.34 66.24
CA ARG A 59 -6.31 30.12 66.76
C ARG A 59 -5.71 29.65 68.10
N PRO A 60 -6.49 29.23 69.13
CA PRO A 60 -5.91 28.69 70.37
C PRO A 60 -5.28 27.30 70.22
N LEU A 61 -5.86 26.40 69.40
CA LEU A 61 -5.33 25.05 69.16
C LEU A 61 -3.96 25.08 68.47
N ILE A 62 -3.75 26.06 67.58
CA ILE A 62 -2.47 26.35 66.90
C ILE A 62 -1.37 26.86 67.86
N ARG A 63 -1.62 27.01 69.18
CA ARG A 63 -0.60 27.48 70.14
C ARG A 63 0.45 26.41 70.51
N SER A 64 0.17 25.12 70.35
CA SER A 64 1.15 24.05 70.60
C SER A 64 2.13 23.87 69.44
N LYS A 65 3.43 23.71 69.75
CA LYS A 65 4.49 23.43 68.76
C LYS A 65 4.24 22.10 68.00
N GLN A 66 3.77 21.07 68.71
CA GLN A 66 3.49 19.75 68.13
C GLN A 66 2.34 19.81 67.11
N VAL A 67 1.25 20.51 67.45
CA VAL A 67 0.08 20.68 66.57
C VAL A 67 0.45 21.43 65.29
N ARG A 68 1.34 22.43 65.37
CA ARG A 68 1.87 23.12 64.17
C ARG A 68 2.66 22.18 63.28
N TYR A 69 3.59 21.42 63.83
CA TYR A 69 4.40 20.48 63.06
C TYR A 69 3.53 19.44 62.34
N LEU A 70 2.60 18.82 63.07
CA LEU A 70 1.68 17.82 62.52
C LEU A 70 0.73 18.42 61.47
N SER A 71 0.30 19.67 61.64
CA SER A 71 -0.48 20.39 60.61
C SER A 71 0.34 20.72 59.35
N ILE A 72 1.63 21.01 59.46
CA ILE A 72 2.52 21.26 58.31
C ILE A 72 2.79 19.94 57.56
N VAL A 73 3.08 18.85 58.29
CA VAL A 73 3.27 17.52 57.71
C VAL A 73 2.00 17.07 56.98
N ASN A 74 0.81 17.22 57.58
CA ASN A 74 -0.46 16.88 56.91
C ASN A 74 -0.75 17.76 55.69
N LEU A 75 -0.35 19.04 55.69
CA LEU A 75 -0.49 19.92 54.52
C LEU A 75 0.43 19.45 53.37
N ILE A 76 1.67 19.08 53.67
CA ILE A 76 2.63 18.54 52.70
C ILE A 76 2.12 17.18 52.16
N LEU A 77 1.63 16.29 53.04
CA LEU A 77 1.01 15.02 52.61
C LEU A 77 -0.22 15.25 51.74
N GLY A 78 -1.08 16.21 52.08
CA GLY A 78 -2.25 16.58 51.28
C GLY A 78 -1.87 17.08 49.89
N PHE A 79 -0.85 17.94 49.79
CA PHE A 79 -0.31 18.41 48.52
C PHE A 79 0.28 17.27 47.67
N LEU A 80 1.09 16.39 48.27
CA LEU A 80 1.65 15.24 47.57
C LEU A 80 0.58 14.25 47.08
N ASN A 81 -0.45 13.98 47.87
CA ASN A 81 -1.59 13.17 47.44
C ASN A 81 -2.39 13.85 46.32
N PHE A 82 -2.58 15.17 46.37
CA PHE A 82 -3.25 15.91 45.30
C PHE A 82 -2.46 15.84 43.97
N VAL A 83 -1.14 16.03 44.01
CA VAL A 83 -0.26 15.86 42.85
C VAL A 83 -0.29 14.43 42.31
N LEU A 84 -0.31 13.41 43.19
CA LEU A 84 -0.43 12.02 42.80
C LEU A 84 -1.76 11.72 42.11
N ILE A 85 -2.88 12.27 42.61
CA ILE A 85 -4.20 12.14 41.99
C ILE A 85 -4.22 12.79 40.59
N LEU A 86 -3.65 14.00 40.44
CA LEU A 86 -3.53 14.65 39.13
C LEU A 86 -2.68 13.84 38.15
N LEU A 87 -1.59 13.21 38.61
CA LEU A 87 -0.75 12.34 37.80
C LEU A 87 -1.50 11.08 37.36
N LEU A 88 -2.23 10.42 38.26
CA LEU A 88 -3.08 9.26 37.95
C LEU A 88 -4.19 9.61 36.95
N LEU A 89 -4.84 10.77 37.09
CA LEU A 89 -5.84 11.27 36.14
C LEU A 89 -5.20 11.54 34.76
N GLY A 90 -4.04 12.18 34.71
CA GLY A 90 -3.30 12.43 33.47
C GLY A 90 -2.90 11.14 32.74
N VAL A 91 -2.38 10.15 33.47
CA VAL A 91 -2.05 8.82 32.92
C VAL A 91 -3.30 8.09 32.45
N GLY A 92 -4.42 8.18 33.19
CA GLY A 92 -5.71 7.61 32.79
C GLY A 92 -6.23 8.19 31.47
N ILE A 93 -6.21 9.52 31.34
CA ILE A 93 -6.62 10.23 30.11
C ILE A 93 -5.69 9.89 28.93
N TYR A 94 -4.38 9.81 29.17
CA TYR A 94 -3.42 9.40 28.14
C TYR A 94 -3.67 7.94 27.68
N ALA A 95 -3.95 7.04 28.62
CA ALA A 95 -4.22 5.63 28.31
C ALA A 95 -5.53 5.44 27.52
N THR A 96 -6.60 6.18 27.83
CA THR A 96 -7.85 6.13 27.06
C THR A 96 -7.69 6.77 25.68
N TYR A 97 -6.97 7.89 25.56
CA TYR A 97 -6.62 8.48 24.27
C TYR A 97 -5.81 7.52 23.40
N ALA A 98 -4.77 6.89 23.94
CA ALA A 98 -3.95 5.90 23.23
C ALA A 98 -4.78 4.66 22.80
N LYS A 99 -5.70 4.18 23.65
CA LYS A 99 -6.65 3.12 23.30
C LYS A 99 -7.54 3.50 22.12
N ILE A 100 -8.11 4.71 22.13
CA ILE A 100 -8.95 5.21 21.03
C ILE A 100 -8.14 5.34 19.74
N GLN A 101 -6.93 5.91 19.80
CA GLN A 101 -6.05 6.02 18.63
C GLN A 101 -5.67 4.66 18.06
N MET A 102 -5.36 3.66 18.90
CA MET A 102 -5.08 2.29 18.42
C MET A 102 -6.29 1.65 17.72
N ILE A 103 -7.53 1.96 18.15
CA ILE A 103 -8.75 1.47 17.47
C ILE A 103 -8.95 2.18 16.14
N ILE A 104 -8.83 3.52 16.10
CA ILE A 104 -8.97 4.30 14.86
C ILE A 104 -7.92 3.87 13.82
N VAL A 105 -6.66 3.77 14.22
CA VAL A 105 -5.56 3.32 13.35
C VAL A 105 -5.71 1.83 12.99
N GLY A 106 -6.21 0.98 13.89
CA GLY A 106 -6.51 -0.42 13.58
C GLY A 106 -7.61 -0.59 12.52
N ASN A 107 -8.60 0.31 12.53
CA ASN A 107 -9.74 0.33 11.62
C ASN A 107 -9.47 1.09 10.30
N GLU A 108 -8.30 1.69 10.09
CA GLU A 108 -7.91 2.17 8.75
C GLU A 108 -7.82 0.98 7.78
N ASP A 109 -8.75 0.86 6.84
CA ASP A 109 -8.66 -0.10 5.75
C ASP A 109 -7.41 0.16 4.91
N LYS A 110 -6.42 -0.73 5.04
CA LYS A 110 -5.19 -0.71 4.24
C LYS A 110 -4.94 -2.13 3.71
N PRO A 111 -4.84 -2.33 2.39
CA PRO A 111 -4.56 -3.64 1.81
C PRO A 111 -3.11 -4.07 2.08
N CYS A 112 -2.81 -5.35 1.81
CA CYS A 112 -1.43 -5.80 1.69
C CYS A 112 -0.82 -5.15 0.42
N VAL A 113 0.10 -4.21 0.60
CA VAL A 113 0.82 -3.53 -0.49
C VAL A 113 2.30 -3.85 -0.35
N TYR A 114 2.98 -4.05 -1.48
CA TYR A 114 4.40 -4.29 -1.56
C TYR A 114 4.90 -3.89 -2.95
N GLU A 115 6.17 -3.49 -3.02
CA GLU A 115 6.86 -3.21 -4.28
C GLU A 115 7.86 -4.33 -4.58
N TRP A 116 8.35 -4.34 -5.82
CA TRP A 116 9.40 -5.26 -6.25
C TRP A 116 10.74 -4.52 -6.30
N GLU A 117 11.79 -5.17 -5.85
CA GLU A 117 13.17 -4.77 -6.09
C GLU A 117 13.43 -4.61 -7.61
N PRO A 118 14.42 -3.80 -8.00
CA PRO A 118 14.88 -3.74 -9.40
C PRO A 118 15.21 -5.13 -9.95
N TRP A 119 15.04 -5.29 -11.27
CA TRP A 119 15.47 -6.51 -11.95
C TRP A 119 16.98 -6.72 -11.81
N SER A 120 17.38 -7.98 -11.57
CA SER A 120 18.77 -8.40 -11.71
C SER A 120 19.30 -8.13 -13.12
N PRO A 121 20.64 -8.08 -13.30
CA PRO A 121 21.25 -8.34 -14.60
C PRO A 121 20.70 -9.63 -15.22
N CYS A 122 20.67 -9.71 -16.55
CA CYS A 122 20.36 -10.95 -17.24
C CYS A 122 21.51 -11.95 -17.03
N SER A 123 21.17 -13.23 -16.80
CA SER A 123 22.16 -14.30 -16.56
C SER A 123 23.11 -14.57 -17.73
N SER A 124 22.82 -14.06 -18.93
CA SER A 124 23.74 -14.01 -20.06
C SER A 124 23.35 -12.87 -21.02
N GLU A 125 24.29 -12.36 -21.79
CA GLU A 125 24.04 -11.27 -22.77
C GLU A 125 23.19 -11.71 -23.96
N CYS A 126 23.18 -13.01 -24.26
CA CYS A 126 22.51 -13.65 -25.39
C CYS A 126 22.27 -15.15 -25.10
N TYR A 127 21.45 -15.82 -25.92
CA TYR A 127 21.14 -17.24 -25.81
C TYR A 127 22.12 -18.09 -26.63
N ASP A 128 22.89 -18.97 -25.98
CA ASP A 128 23.74 -19.93 -26.69
C ASP A 128 22.92 -21.01 -27.42
N GLY A 129 21.75 -21.33 -26.87
CA GLY A 129 20.81 -22.35 -27.33
C GLY A 129 21.43 -23.71 -27.62
N LYS A 130 22.38 -24.11 -26.76
CA LYS A 130 22.68 -25.51 -26.45
C LYS A 130 21.81 -25.97 -25.28
N SER A 131 21.56 -25.09 -24.31
CA SER A 131 20.51 -25.27 -23.29
C SER A 131 19.11 -25.25 -23.92
N ARG A 132 18.11 -25.74 -23.18
CA ARG A 132 16.68 -25.46 -23.44
C ARG A 132 16.20 -24.19 -22.73
N GLU A 133 16.92 -23.80 -21.67
CA GLU A 133 16.60 -22.65 -20.84
C GLU A 133 17.28 -21.40 -21.41
N LYS A 134 16.50 -20.38 -21.75
CA LYS A 134 17.00 -19.09 -22.24
C LYS A 134 17.61 -18.28 -21.09
N PRO A 135 18.42 -17.24 -21.37
CA PRO A 135 18.83 -16.31 -20.34
C PRO A 135 17.61 -15.71 -19.64
N PHE A 136 17.74 -15.54 -18.34
CA PHE A 136 16.68 -15.07 -17.46
C PHE A 136 17.22 -14.04 -16.48
N LYS A 137 16.32 -13.21 -15.95
CA LYS A 137 16.58 -12.27 -14.85
C LYS A 137 15.50 -12.45 -13.80
N THR A 138 15.82 -12.11 -12.55
CA THR A 138 14.87 -12.22 -11.43
C THR A 138 14.78 -10.94 -10.62
N ARG A 139 13.73 -10.83 -9.82
CA ARG A 139 13.53 -9.77 -8.82
C ARG A 139 12.76 -10.33 -7.63
N LYS A 140 12.86 -9.67 -6.49
CA LYS A 140 12.22 -10.12 -5.24
C LYS A 140 11.34 -9.00 -4.68
N VAL A 141 10.47 -9.33 -3.75
CA VAL A 141 9.66 -8.32 -3.06
C VAL A 141 10.56 -7.50 -2.13
N ASP A 142 10.54 -6.18 -2.24
CA ASP A 142 11.30 -5.32 -1.32
C ASP A 142 10.64 -5.39 0.06
N LYS A 143 11.33 -6.06 0.99
CA LYS A 143 10.86 -6.33 2.35
C LYS A 143 10.58 -5.07 3.16
N ASN A 144 11.17 -3.93 2.80
CA ASN A 144 10.98 -2.64 3.47
C ASN A 144 9.66 -1.97 3.05
N THR A 145 9.11 -2.32 1.88
CA THR A 145 7.87 -1.73 1.33
C THR A 145 6.59 -2.47 1.73
N ILE A 146 6.71 -3.62 2.43
CA ILE A 146 5.56 -4.48 2.76
C ILE A 146 4.67 -3.83 3.82
N VAL A 147 3.57 -3.22 3.37
CA VAL A 147 2.49 -2.70 4.21
C VAL A 147 1.65 -3.88 4.71
N ARG A 148 1.62 -4.07 6.04
CA ARG A 148 0.74 -5.05 6.67
C ARG A 148 -0.73 -4.61 6.57
N PRO A 149 -1.65 -5.49 6.18
CA PRO A 149 -3.06 -5.16 6.02
C PRO A 149 -3.74 -4.81 7.34
N ARG A 150 -4.76 -3.94 7.26
CA ARG A 150 -5.60 -3.46 8.37
C ARG A 150 -7.05 -3.29 7.92
N GLY A 151 -7.98 -3.12 8.87
CA GLY A 151 -9.41 -3.17 8.60
C GLY A 151 -9.87 -4.54 8.09
N ASN A 152 -10.75 -4.57 7.08
CA ASN A 152 -11.36 -5.78 6.52
C ASN A 152 -10.50 -6.44 5.41
N ASN A 153 -9.21 -6.16 5.37
CA ASN A 153 -8.31 -6.63 4.31
C ASN A 153 -7.76 -8.04 4.59
N ARG A 154 -7.62 -8.85 3.54
CA ARG A 154 -6.99 -10.19 3.65
C ARG A 154 -5.52 -10.06 4.06
N ALA A 155 -5.05 -11.00 4.87
CA ALA A 155 -3.65 -11.12 5.26
C ALA A 155 -2.71 -11.19 4.03
N CYS A 156 -1.49 -10.66 4.16
CA CYS A 156 -0.44 -10.88 3.17
C CYS A 156 -0.14 -12.38 3.01
N PRO A 157 0.25 -12.86 1.82
CA PRO A 157 0.75 -14.21 1.64
C PRO A 157 1.95 -14.48 2.55
N SER A 158 2.04 -15.67 3.15
CA SER A 158 3.15 -16.04 4.04
C SER A 158 4.48 -16.20 3.30
N ASP A 159 4.43 -16.54 2.01
CA ASP A 159 5.58 -16.63 1.11
C ASP A 159 6.12 -15.27 0.63
N LEU A 160 5.43 -14.16 0.92
CA LEU A 160 5.70 -12.85 0.31
C LEU A 160 7.13 -12.37 0.50
N HIS A 161 7.72 -12.57 1.68
CA HIS A 161 9.12 -12.22 1.99
C HIS A 161 10.17 -13.07 1.24
N SER A 162 9.75 -14.18 0.63
CA SER A 162 10.59 -15.11 -0.13
C SER A 162 10.24 -15.16 -1.61
N ARG A 163 9.21 -14.40 -2.04
CA ARG A 163 8.69 -14.47 -3.40
C ARG A 163 9.67 -13.86 -4.40
N GLU A 164 9.96 -14.64 -5.43
CA GLU A 164 10.85 -14.29 -6.53
C GLU A 164 10.05 -14.37 -7.85
N ASP A 165 10.22 -13.35 -8.69
CA ASP A 165 9.64 -13.25 -10.03
C ASP A 165 10.78 -13.44 -11.05
N ARG A 166 10.55 -14.25 -12.08
CA ARG A 166 11.56 -14.76 -13.01
C ARG A 166 11.05 -14.66 -14.45
N VAL A 167 11.75 -13.92 -15.28
CA VAL A 167 11.39 -13.70 -16.69
C VAL A 167 12.56 -13.95 -17.62
N GLU A 168 12.26 -14.37 -18.85
CA GLU A 168 13.27 -14.44 -19.91
C GLU A 168 13.81 -13.04 -20.27
N CYS A 169 15.07 -13.00 -20.67
CA CYS A 169 15.73 -11.84 -21.26
C CYS A 169 16.71 -12.32 -22.33
N ASN A 170 17.18 -11.41 -23.18
CA ASN A 170 18.26 -11.69 -24.15
C ASN A 170 18.05 -12.98 -24.97
N THR A 171 16.81 -13.18 -25.42
CA THR A 171 16.32 -14.44 -26.02
C THR A 171 16.82 -14.71 -27.44
N TYR A 172 17.56 -13.75 -28.01
CA TYR A 172 18.19 -13.83 -29.32
C TYR A 172 19.46 -14.70 -29.28
N ARG A 173 19.76 -15.40 -30.37
CA ARG A 173 20.97 -16.24 -30.47
C ARG A 173 22.23 -15.40 -30.36
N CYS A 174 23.20 -15.87 -29.56
CA CYS A 174 24.54 -15.28 -29.52
C CYS A 174 25.16 -15.24 -30.93
N PRO A 175 25.83 -14.15 -31.33
CA PRO A 175 26.42 -14.04 -32.65
C PRO A 175 27.54 -15.07 -32.86
N MET A 176 27.63 -15.59 -34.08
CA MET A 176 28.70 -16.51 -34.50
C MET A 176 29.44 -15.93 -35.71
N SER A 177 30.76 -16.13 -35.76
CA SER A 177 31.61 -15.76 -36.89
C SER A 177 31.11 -16.34 -38.21
N LEU A 178 31.05 -15.52 -39.26
CA LEU A 178 30.78 -15.94 -40.63
C LEU A 178 31.73 -17.07 -41.07
N SER A 179 33.00 -16.97 -40.69
CA SER A 179 34.05 -17.97 -40.97
C SER A 179 33.69 -19.38 -40.46
N SER A 180 32.91 -19.49 -39.38
CA SER A 180 32.53 -20.76 -38.74
C SER A 180 31.44 -21.54 -39.48
N PHE A 181 30.68 -20.90 -40.38
CA PHE A 181 29.65 -21.57 -41.16
C PHE A 181 30.27 -22.27 -42.37
N ALA A 182 30.00 -23.57 -42.50
CA ALA A 182 30.40 -24.35 -43.67
C ALA A 182 29.74 -23.84 -44.96
N PHE A 183 30.45 -23.99 -46.07
CA PHE A 183 29.89 -23.79 -47.40
C PHE A 183 28.80 -24.82 -47.73
N SER A 184 27.89 -24.47 -48.64
CA SER A 184 26.85 -25.33 -49.19
C SER A 184 27.45 -26.57 -49.85
N LYS A 185 26.71 -27.68 -49.84
CA LYS A 185 27.06 -28.85 -50.68
C LYS A 185 26.68 -28.60 -52.13
N GLU A 186 25.49 -28.01 -52.34
CA GLU A 186 25.10 -27.49 -53.64
C GLU A 186 26.04 -26.36 -54.12
N CYS A 187 26.17 -26.25 -55.44
CA CYS A 187 26.73 -25.10 -56.14
C CYS A 187 25.59 -24.21 -56.65
N PHE A 188 25.91 -22.98 -57.04
CA PHE A 188 25.00 -22.01 -57.64
C PHE A 188 25.70 -21.31 -58.80
N PHE A 189 25.04 -21.17 -59.96
CA PHE A 189 25.61 -20.45 -61.10
C PHE A 189 25.85 -18.97 -60.76
N ILE A 190 26.98 -18.42 -61.21
CA ILE A 190 27.29 -16.99 -61.09
C ILE A 190 26.29 -16.16 -61.92
N SER A 191 25.92 -16.67 -63.10
CA SER A 191 24.81 -16.14 -63.91
C SER A 191 23.96 -17.31 -64.43
N PRO A 192 22.70 -17.47 -63.97
CA PRO A 192 21.82 -18.54 -64.43
C PRO A 192 21.58 -18.57 -65.95
N ALA A 193 21.67 -17.40 -66.61
CA ALA A 193 21.50 -17.29 -68.06
C ALA A 193 22.72 -17.74 -68.90
N VAL A 194 23.82 -18.13 -68.24
CA VAL A 194 25.10 -18.53 -68.88
C VAL A 194 25.52 -19.96 -68.48
N GLY A 195 24.72 -20.62 -67.63
CA GLY A 195 24.95 -22.01 -67.22
C GLY A 195 26.31 -22.25 -66.54
N ALA A 196 26.85 -23.45 -66.70
CA ALA A 196 28.17 -23.82 -66.19
C ALA A 196 29.30 -23.01 -66.83
N SER A 197 29.12 -22.55 -68.08
CA SER A 197 30.11 -21.73 -68.80
C SER A 197 30.34 -20.36 -68.15
N GLY A 198 29.37 -19.86 -67.36
CA GLY A 198 29.51 -18.66 -66.54
C GLY A 198 30.19 -18.90 -65.18
N GLY A 199 30.50 -20.16 -64.84
CA GLY A 199 31.03 -20.59 -63.56
C GLY A 199 29.99 -20.67 -62.44
N CYS A 200 30.35 -21.34 -61.35
CA CYS A 200 29.50 -21.53 -60.19
C CYS A 200 30.28 -21.53 -58.86
N TYR A 201 29.55 -21.29 -57.77
CA TYR A 201 30.10 -21.11 -56.43
C TYR A 201 29.26 -21.83 -55.35
N HIS A 202 29.90 -22.22 -54.26
CA HIS A 202 29.26 -22.54 -53.00
C HIS A 202 29.08 -21.28 -52.16
N ILE A 203 28.01 -21.19 -51.38
CA ILE A 203 27.70 -20.09 -50.45
C ILE A 203 27.64 -20.61 -49.01
N ARG A 204 27.96 -19.81 -47.99
CA ARG A 204 27.90 -20.27 -46.59
C ARG A 204 26.47 -20.57 -46.13
N LYS A 205 26.27 -21.73 -45.49
CA LYS A 205 24.96 -22.19 -45.01
C LYS A 205 24.65 -21.62 -43.62
N ILE A 206 23.96 -20.49 -43.59
CA ILE A 206 23.58 -19.77 -42.36
C ILE A 206 22.14 -20.18 -41.93
N PRO A 207 21.89 -20.53 -40.65
CA PRO A 207 20.54 -20.77 -40.13
C PRO A 207 19.72 -19.48 -40.00
N ALA A 208 18.43 -19.52 -40.35
CA ALA A 208 17.56 -18.34 -40.37
C ALA A 208 17.32 -17.63 -39.02
N THR A 209 17.67 -18.27 -37.89
CA THR A 209 17.50 -17.73 -36.52
C THR A 209 18.83 -17.31 -35.87
N GLN A 210 19.92 -17.28 -36.63
CA GLN A 210 21.27 -17.09 -36.12
C GLN A 210 21.81 -15.69 -36.45
N LEU A 211 22.30 -14.97 -35.44
CA LEU A 211 23.06 -13.72 -35.67
C LEU A 211 24.47 -14.06 -36.15
N VAL A 212 24.98 -13.29 -37.13
CA VAL A 212 26.28 -13.54 -37.75
C VAL A 212 27.17 -12.31 -37.62
N LEU A 213 28.40 -12.52 -37.16
CA LEU A 213 29.47 -11.53 -37.15
C LEU A 213 30.28 -11.68 -38.45
N ILE A 214 30.41 -10.63 -39.25
CA ILE A 214 31.20 -10.66 -40.49
C ILE A 214 32.68 -10.51 -40.12
N ASP A 215 33.40 -11.63 -40.08
CA ASP A 215 34.83 -11.72 -39.72
C ASP A 215 35.74 -12.15 -40.89
N THR A 216 35.16 -12.42 -42.06
CA THR A 216 35.87 -12.81 -43.29
C THR A 216 35.19 -12.22 -44.53
N THR A 217 35.98 -11.98 -45.58
CA THR A 217 35.52 -11.66 -46.94
C THR A 217 35.00 -12.87 -47.72
N ASP A 218 35.28 -14.08 -47.25
CA ASP A 218 35.06 -15.34 -47.99
C ASP A 218 33.58 -15.78 -47.92
N LEU A 219 32.69 -14.96 -48.49
CA LEU A 219 31.25 -15.18 -48.56
C LEU A 219 30.88 -16.39 -49.42
N ASN A 220 31.64 -16.61 -50.48
CA ASN A 220 31.51 -17.71 -51.43
C ASN A 220 32.85 -18.41 -51.68
N LYS A 221 32.80 -19.57 -52.34
CA LYS A 221 33.97 -20.32 -52.81
C LYS A 221 33.66 -20.91 -54.18
N THR A 222 34.56 -20.80 -55.15
CA THR A 222 34.41 -21.41 -56.48
C THR A 222 34.19 -22.92 -56.37
N CYS A 223 33.27 -23.45 -57.17
CA CYS A 223 33.02 -24.88 -57.30
C CYS A 223 34.03 -25.59 -58.21
N ASP A 224 34.01 -26.91 -58.17
CA ASP A 224 34.64 -27.74 -59.21
C ASP A 224 33.84 -27.59 -60.53
N PRO A 225 34.49 -27.32 -61.68
CA PRO A 225 33.83 -27.26 -62.98
C PRO A 225 32.98 -28.50 -63.31
N ALA A 226 33.39 -29.70 -62.91
CA ALA A 226 32.65 -30.93 -63.20
C ALA A 226 31.28 -30.98 -62.51
N LEU A 227 31.19 -30.48 -61.27
CA LEU A 227 29.93 -30.31 -60.54
C LEU A 227 29.04 -29.22 -61.17
N CYS A 228 29.66 -28.21 -61.78
CA CYS A 228 28.98 -27.15 -62.54
C CYS A 228 28.23 -27.75 -63.75
N GLU A 229 28.94 -28.55 -64.57
CA GLU A 229 28.39 -29.22 -65.75
C GLU A 229 27.37 -30.31 -65.40
N GLU A 230 27.52 -30.97 -64.24
CA GLU A 230 26.52 -31.91 -63.71
C GLU A 230 25.20 -31.18 -63.35
N MET A 231 25.27 -30.04 -62.67
CA MET A 231 24.09 -29.23 -62.37
C MET A 231 23.35 -28.75 -63.63
N GLU A 232 24.07 -28.30 -64.65
CA GLU A 232 23.44 -27.81 -65.88
C GLU A 232 22.69 -28.93 -66.62
N ARG A 233 23.30 -30.13 -66.71
CA ARG A 233 22.64 -31.33 -67.25
C ARG A 233 21.41 -31.72 -66.45
N ASN A 234 21.48 -31.71 -65.12
CA ASN A 234 20.37 -32.08 -64.25
C ASN A 234 19.19 -31.09 -64.35
N ASN A 235 19.46 -29.79 -64.50
CA ASN A 235 18.41 -28.78 -64.71
C ASN A 235 17.78 -28.90 -66.11
N ALA A 236 18.58 -29.13 -67.16
CA ALA A 236 18.08 -29.29 -68.52
C ALA A 236 17.13 -30.51 -68.67
N VAL A 237 17.33 -31.57 -67.88
CA VAL A 237 16.40 -32.71 -67.81
C VAL A 237 15.04 -32.31 -67.19
N PHE A 238 15.01 -31.35 -66.27
CA PHE A 238 13.80 -30.92 -65.57
C PHE A 238 12.88 -30.04 -66.43
N GLU A 239 13.43 -29.26 -67.36
CA GLU A 239 12.63 -28.49 -68.34
C GLU A 239 12.02 -29.39 -69.43
N LEU A 240 12.53 -30.62 -69.60
CA LEU A 240 12.07 -31.57 -70.62
C LEU A 240 10.96 -32.53 -70.13
N THR A 241 10.56 -32.48 -68.86
CA THR A 241 9.36 -33.20 -68.38
C THR A 241 8.10 -32.37 -68.65
N PRO A 242 7.21 -32.78 -69.58
CA PRO A 242 6.00 -32.02 -69.87
C PRO A 242 5.03 -32.08 -68.68
N LEU A 243 4.55 -30.91 -68.24
CA LEU A 243 3.44 -30.81 -67.28
C LEU A 243 2.18 -31.42 -67.90
N SER A 244 1.77 -32.59 -67.42
CA SER A 244 0.51 -33.22 -67.81
C SER A 244 -0.67 -32.46 -67.19
N VAL A 245 -1.16 -31.43 -67.90
CA VAL A 245 -2.31 -30.63 -67.48
C VAL A 245 -3.59 -31.46 -67.59
N ASN A 246 -3.92 -32.18 -66.52
CA ASN A 246 -5.26 -32.73 -66.33
C ASN A 246 -6.20 -31.57 -65.99
N ALA A 247 -6.90 -31.05 -67.00
CA ALA A 247 -7.99 -30.10 -66.81
C ALA A 247 -9.22 -30.79 -66.18
N ILE A 248 -9.95 -30.03 -65.36
CA ILE A 248 -11.28 -30.32 -64.82
C ILE A 248 -12.16 -29.11 -65.16
#